data_AF-A0A962E093-F1
#
_entry.id   AF-A0A962E093-F1
#
_cell.length_a   1.000
_cell.length_b   1.000
_cell.length_c   1.000
_cell.angle_alpha   90.00
_cell.angle_beta   90.00
_cell.angle_gamma   90.00
#
_symmetry.space_group_name_H-M   'P 1'
#
loop_
_entity.id
_entity.type
_entity.pdbx_description
1 polymer ?
#
loop_
_entity_poly.entity_id
_entity_poly.type
_entity_poly.pdbx_seq_one_letter_code
_entity_poly.pdbx_strand_id
1 'polypeptide(L)'
;DDETKIIPGHGPLATKQDLIESINMLEDAKSIISKLIDEGKSEDEIINMNPLKEKYQSWHWGFITIQKMTKQIYQGLKMTSI
;
A
#
# COMPACT_ATOMS: atom_id res chain seq x y z
N ASP A 1 -3.59 7.73 24.05
CA ASP A 1 -2.96 6.70 24.91
C ASP A 1 -2.83 5.41 24.11
N ASP A 2 -2.24 4.35 24.67
CA ASP A 2 -2.18 3.03 24.00
C ASP A 2 -3.41 2.16 24.33
N GLU A 3 -4.33 2.65 25.17
CA GLU A 3 -5.62 2.01 25.47
C GLU A 3 -6.70 2.33 24.43
N THR A 4 -6.41 3.29 23.54
CA THR A 4 -7.30 3.75 22.49
C THR A 4 -7.78 2.58 21.63
N LYS A 5 -9.11 2.42 21.55
CA LYS A 5 -9.77 1.44 20.70
C LYS A 5 -10.31 2.12 19.46
N ILE A 6 -10.02 1.53 18.31
CA ILE A 6 -10.43 2.01 16.99
C ILE A 6 -11.45 1.02 16.45
N ILE A 7 -12.64 1.50 16.07
CA ILE A 7 -13.65 0.70 15.37
C ILE A 7 -13.42 0.90 13.88
N PRO A 8 -12.78 -0.04 13.16
CA PRO A 8 -12.59 0.10 11.73
C PRO A 8 -13.91 -0.12 11.00
N GLY A 9 -13.98 0.33 9.74
CA GLY A 9 -15.14 0.04 8.90
C GLY A 9 -15.33 -1.46 8.62
N HIS A 10 -14.24 -2.25 8.63
CA HIS A 10 -14.25 -3.70 8.46
C HIS A 10 -13.24 -4.37 9.40
N GLY A 11 -13.52 -5.61 9.80
CA GLY A 11 -12.62 -6.40 10.63
C GLY A 11 -12.85 -6.24 12.14
N PRO A 12 -11.96 -6.82 12.97
CA PRO A 12 -12.06 -6.75 14.43
C PRO A 12 -11.74 -5.35 14.97
N LEU A 13 -11.99 -5.14 16.25
CA LEU A 13 -11.57 -3.92 16.96
C LEU A 13 -10.06 -3.74 16.86
N ALA A 14 -9.62 -2.57 16.38
CA ALA A 14 -8.22 -2.25 16.16
C ALA A 14 -7.65 -1.46 17.34
N THR A 15 -6.34 -1.54 17.48
CA THR A 15 -5.51 -0.77 18.40
C THR A 15 -4.82 0.37 17.66
N LYS A 16 -4.22 1.29 18.42
CA LYS A 16 -3.33 2.30 17.86
C LYS A 16 -2.12 1.69 17.12
N GLN A 17 -1.62 0.54 17.57
CA GLN A 17 -0.50 -0.14 16.93
C GLN A 17 -0.88 -0.65 15.53
N ASP A 18 -2.07 -1.23 15.38
CA ASP A 18 -2.57 -1.69 14.08
C ASP A 18 -2.69 -0.53 13.06
N LEU A 19 -3.08 0.66 13.55
CA LEU A 19 -3.10 1.87 12.72
C LEU A 19 -1.70 2.30 12.28
N ILE A 20 -0.73 2.27 13.19
CA ILE A 20 0.68 2.59 12.88
C ILE A 20 1.22 1.61 11.83
N GLU A 21 0.94 0.32 11.97
CA GLU A 21 1.35 -0.69 10.98
C GLU A 21 0.72 -0.45 9.61
N SER A 22 -0.54 -0.03 9.57
CA SER A 22 -1.22 0.35 8.33
C SER A 22 -0.57 1.57 7.67
N ILE A 23 -0.20 2.58 8.45
CA ILE A 23 0.50 3.77 7.95
C ILE A 23 1.87 3.38 7.41
N ASN A 24 2.66 2.62 8.17
CA ASN A 24 3.99 2.17 7.76
C ASN A 24 3.94 1.34 6.47
N MET A 25 2.92 0.49 6.32
CA MET A 25 2.70 -0.27 5.08
C MET A 25 2.47 0.67 3.89
N LEU A 26 1.63 1.69 4.03
CA LEU A 26 1.32 2.64 2.96
C LEU A 26 2.53 3.50 2.58
N GLU A 27 3.30 3.98 3.57
CA GLU A 27 4.50 4.78 3.34
C GLU A 27 5.59 3.98 2.63
N ASP A 28 5.84 2.75 3.07
CA ASP A 28 6.83 1.87 2.46
C ASP A 28 6.42 1.46 1.03
N ALA A 29 5.15 1.08 0.84
CA ALA A 29 4.63 0.76 -0.48
C ALA A 29 4.76 1.95 -1.44
N LYS A 30 4.42 3.16 -0.99
CA LYS A 30 4.62 4.40 -1.76
C LYS A 30 6.10 4.60 -2.13
N SER A 31 7.01 4.41 -1.17
CA SER A 31 8.45 4.55 -1.37
C SER A 31 8.99 3.58 -2.42
N ILE A 32 8.62 2.30 -2.32
CA ILE A 32 9.01 1.25 -3.28
C ILE A 32 8.56 1.62 -4.69
N ILE A 33 7.29 2.00 -4.86
CA ILE A 33 6.74 2.33 -6.18
C ILE A 33 7.34 3.63 -6.72
N SER A 34 7.53 4.65 -5.89
CA SER A 34 8.18 5.92 -6.30
C SER A 34 9.57 5.66 -6.86
N LYS A 35 10.38 4.85 -6.18
CA LYS A 35 11.72 4.51 -6.65
C LYS A 35 11.70 3.85 -8.05
N LEU A 36 10.77 2.93 -8.29
CA LEU A 36 10.64 2.28 -9.60
C LEU A 36 10.19 3.27 -10.69
N ILE A 37 9.34 4.23 -10.35
CA ILE A 37 8.95 5.32 -11.25
C ILE A 37 10.17 6.19 -11.59
N ASP A 38 10.99 6.53 -10.59
CA ASP A 38 12.20 7.34 -10.76
C ASP A 38 13.28 6.61 -11.59
N GLU A 39 13.30 5.28 -11.53
CA GLU A 39 14.09 4.40 -12.41
C GLU A 39 13.53 4.31 -13.84
N GLY A 40 12.46 5.04 -14.16
CA GLY A 40 11.87 5.14 -15.49
C GLY A 40 10.98 3.95 -15.88
N LYS A 41 10.57 3.10 -14.94
CA LYS A 41 9.68 1.96 -15.22
C LYS A 41 8.27 2.45 -15.53
N SER A 42 7.63 1.80 -16.51
CA SER A 42 6.24 2.02 -16.87
C SER A 42 5.26 1.35 -15.89
N GLU A 43 3.98 1.73 -15.97
CA GLU A 43 2.91 1.15 -15.16
C GLU A 43 2.85 -0.38 -15.29
N ASP A 44 2.86 -0.88 -16.54
CA ASP A 44 2.75 -2.31 -16.83
C ASP A 44 3.97 -3.09 -16.30
N GLU A 45 5.18 -2.53 -16.43
CA GLU A 45 6.39 -3.14 -15.87
C GLU A 45 6.28 -3.28 -14.35
N ILE A 46 5.88 -2.22 -13.64
CA ILE A 46 5.77 -2.21 -12.18
C ILE A 46 4.67 -3.18 -11.71
N ILE A 47 3.52 -3.22 -12.39
CA ILE A 47 2.44 -4.17 -12.06
C ILE A 47 2.91 -5.62 -12.26
N ASN A 48 3.62 -5.90 -13.34
CA ASN A 48 4.14 -7.25 -13.64
C ASN A 48 5.24 -7.68 -12.66
N MET A 49 6.11 -6.75 -12.24
CA MET A 49 7.11 -6.99 -11.19
C MET A 49 6.44 -7.31 -9.85
N ASN A 50 5.24 -6.77 -9.61
CA ASN A 50 4.46 -6.96 -8.38
C ASN A 50 5.30 -6.80 -7.10
N PRO A 51 5.99 -5.66 -6.94
CA PRO A 51 7.07 -5.48 -5.96
C PRO A 51 6.60 -5.54 -4.50
N LEU A 52 5.29 -5.38 -4.28
CA LEU A 52 4.69 -5.42 -2.94
C LEU A 52 4.32 -6.85 -2.50
N LYS A 53 4.40 -7.84 -3.40
CA LYS A 53 3.90 -9.20 -3.15
C LYS A 53 4.60 -9.87 -1.99
N GLU A 54 5.94 -9.87 -1.97
CA GLU A 54 6.70 -10.60 -0.97
C GLU A 54 6.43 -10.08 0.45
N LYS A 55 6.37 -8.76 0.61
CA LYS A 55 6.23 -8.11 1.92
C LYS A 55 4.78 -7.97 2.40
N TYR A 56 3.85 -7.78 1.45
CA TYR A 56 2.48 -7.36 1.76
C TYR A 56 1.41 -8.31 1.26
N GLN A 57 1.74 -9.56 0.89
CA GLN A 57 0.75 -10.54 0.45
C GLN A 57 -0.44 -10.65 1.42
N SER A 58 -0.22 -10.65 2.73
CA SER A 58 -1.28 -10.74 3.73
C SER A 58 -2.23 -9.53 3.77
N TRP A 59 -1.86 -8.41 3.15
CA TRP A 59 -2.65 -7.17 3.11
C TRP A 59 -3.65 -7.14 1.95
N HIS A 60 -3.71 -8.19 1.12
CA HIS A 60 -4.79 -8.32 0.16
C HIS A 60 -6.13 -8.61 0.87
N TRP A 61 -7.23 -8.09 0.35
CA TRP A 61 -8.55 -8.42 0.90
C TRP A 61 -9.64 -8.20 -0.14
N GLY A 62 -10.61 -9.11 -0.18
CA GLY A 62 -11.76 -9.04 -1.07
C GLY A 62 -11.35 -8.70 -2.51
N PHE A 63 -11.70 -7.49 -2.95
CA PHE A 63 -11.44 -7.00 -4.30
C PHE A 63 -10.09 -6.28 -4.48
N ILE A 64 -9.37 -5.97 -3.40
CA ILE A 64 -8.04 -5.33 -3.41
C ILE A 64 -6.96 -6.41 -3.42
N THR A 65 -6.45 -6.69 -4.62
CA THR A 65 -5.28 -7.55 -4.82
C THR A 65 -3.99 -6.73 -4.72
N ILE A 66 -2.85 -7.38 -4.50
CA ILE A 66 -1.54 -6.69 -4.48
C ILE A 66 -1.26 -5.98 -5.81
N GLN A 67 -1.66 -6.56 -6.95
CA GLN A 67 -1.54 -5.92 -8.26
C GLN A 67 -2.40 -4.66 -8.36
N LYS A 68 -3.65 -4.70 -7.87
CA LYS A 68 -4.51 -3.51 -7.85
C LYS A 68 -3.95 -2.43 -6.93
N MET A 69 -3.43 -2.82 -5.77
CA MET A 69 -2.77 -1.89 -4.85
C MET A 69 -1.56 -1.22 -5.51
N THR A 70 -0.69 -2.02 -6.14
CA THR A 70 0.46 -1.54 -6.93
C THR A 70 0.03 -0.53 -7.99
N LYS A 71 -1.01 -0.87 -8.77
CA LYS A 71 -1.56 0.01 -9.80
C LYS A 71 -2.09 1.33 -9.23
N GLN A 72 -2.88 1.28 -8.16
CA GLN A 72 -3.46 2.47 -7.53
C GLN A 72 -2.39 3.42 -7.00
N ILE A 73 -1.34 2.88 -6.36
CA ILE A 73 -0.22 3.68 -5.85
C ILE A 73 0.54 4.35 -7.02
N TYR A 74 0.86 3.60 -8.07
CA TYR A 74 1.53 4.14 -9.26
C TYR A 74 0.73 5.30 -9.86
N GLN A 75 -0.57 5.09 -10.11
CA GLN A 75 -1.44 6.10 -10.70
C GLN A 75 -1.57 7.33 -9.80
N GLY A 76 -1.72 7.12 -8.49
CA GLY A 76 -1.79 8.21 -7.50
C GLY A 76 -0.52 9.07 -7.50
N LEU A 77 0.66 8.45 -7.56
CA LEU A 77 1.94 9.17 -7.65
C LEU A 77 2.05 9.97 -8.96
N LYS A 78 1.73 9.36 -10.11
CA LYS A 78 1.76 10.05 -11.41
C LYS A 78 0.78 11.22 -11.51
N MET A 79 -0.38 11.15 -10.86
CA MET A 79 -1.37 12.24 -10.84
C MET A 79 -0.97 13.40 -9.91
N THR A 80 -0.13 13.15 -8.91
CA THR A 80 0.26 14.15 -7.90
C THR A 80 1.55 14.90 -8.27
N SER A 81 2.30 14.40 -9.25
CA SER A 81 3.45 15.10 -9.83
C SER A 81 3.00 16.26 -10.73
N ILE A 82 2.65 17.40 -10.12
CA ILE A 82 2.54 18.72 -10.76
C ILE A 82 3.90 19.41 -10.72
#